data_AF-A4SB45-F1
#
_entry.id   AF-A4SB45-F1
#
_cell.length_a   1.000
_cell.length_b   1.000
_cell.length_c   1.000
_cell.angle_alpha   90.00
_cell.angle_beta   90.00
_cell.angle_gamma   90.00
#
_symmetry.space_group_name_H-M   'P 1'
#
loop_
_entity.id
_entity.type
_entity.pdbx_description
1 polymer ?
#
loop_
_entity_poly.entity_id
_entity_poly.type
_entity_poly.pdbx_seq_one_letter_code
_entity_poly.pdbx_strand_id
1 'polypeptide(L)'
;MGEALNTRENVAEGTPGRPNLAFVGPASGALCGAFALIQSDNELASPAGLALGAVATLALGYQYAKRFDETPRNPLEWPGPRLMPTLGVLFSLFAFLANVEALPRVLSPLAI
;
A
#
# COMPACT_ATOMS: atom_id res chain seq x y z
N MET A 1 -25.36 -9.70 7.79
CA MET A 1 -23.98 -10.05 8.23
C MET A 1 -23.58 -11.49 7.94
N GLY A 2 -24.48 -12.40 7.54
CA GLY A 2 -24.15 -13.81 7.25
C GLY A 2 -23.64 -14.09 5.82
N GLU A 3 -24.02 -13.29 4.82
CA GLU A 3 -23.61 -13.52 3.42
C GLU A 3 -22.15 -13.18 3.16
N ALA A 4 -21.61 -12.09 3.74
CA ALA A 4 -20.19 -11.74 3.60
C ALA A 4 -19.22 -12.77 4.25
N LEU A 5 -19.70 -13.58 5.19
CA LEU A 5 -18.94 -14.66 5.82
C LEU A 5 -19.08 -16.00 5.07
N ASN A 6 -20.23 -16.23 4.42
CA ASN A 6 -20.50 -17.42 3.61
C ASN A 6 -19.88 -17.30 2.20
N THR A 7 -19.87 -16.11 1.62
CA THR A 7 -19.10 -15.71 0.42
C THR A 7 -17.60 -15.52 0.74
N ARG A 8 -17.04 -16.30 1.66
CA ARG A 8 -15.66 -16.80 1.49
C ARG A 8 -15.68 -17.90 0.43
N GLU A 9 -16.31 -17.61 -0.70
CA GLU A 9 -16.28 -18.45 -1.88
C GLU A 9 -14.82 -18.78 -2.17
N ASN A 10 -14.60 -20.00 -2.63
CA ASN A 10 -13.35 -20.50 -3.20
C ASN A 10 -12.96 -19.70 -4.45
N VAL A 11 -12.76 -18.40 -4.30
CA VAL A 11 -12.32 -17.53 -5.38
C VAL A 11 -10.81 -17.71 -5.47
N ALA A 12 -10.36 -18.19 -6.62
CA ALA A 12 -8.98 -18.59 -6.86
C ALA A 12 -7.98 -17.49 -6.45
N GLU A 13 -6.86 -17.93 -5.88
CA GLU A 13 -5.74 -17.04 -5.56
C GLU A 13 -5.31 -16.26 -6.81
N GLY A 14 -5.09 -14.96 -6.66
CA GLY A 14 -4.76 -14.09 -7.79
C GLY A 14 -5.95 -13.42 -8.49
N THR A 15 -7.19 -13.67 -8.05
CA THR A 15 -8.36 -12.94 -8.55
C THR A 15 -8.14 -11.42 -8.45
N PRO A 16 -8.31 -10.64 -9.53
CA PRO A 16 -7.94 -9.23 -9.58
C PRO A 16 -8.54 -8.37 -8.46
N GLY A 17 -9.77 -8.68 -8.02
CA GLY A 17 -10.44 -7.96 -6.93
C GLY A 17 -9.82 -8.19 -5.55
N ARG A 18 -8.83 -9.09 -5.39
CA ARG A 18 -8.15 -9.37 -4.12
C ARG A 18 -6.69 -8.91 -4.13
N PRO A 19 -6.17 -8.48 -2.96
CA PRO A 19 -4.74 -8.21 -2.80
C PRO A 19 -3.93 -9.49 -3.08
N ASN A 20 -2.84 -9.34 -3.82
CA ASN A 20 -1.88 -10.41 -4.00
C ASN A 20 -0.96 -10.47 -2.77
N LEU A 21 -1.26 -11.39 -1.85
CA LEU A 21 -0.56 -11.51 -0.57
C LEU A 21 0.95 -11.77 -0.72
N ALA A 22 1.36 -12.47 -1.78
CA ALA A 22 2.77 -12.73 -2.06
C ALA A 22 3.58 -11.47 -2.39
N PHE A 23 2.92 -10.38 -2.78
CA PHE A 23 3.56 -9.08 -3.03
C PHE A 23 3.22 -8.07 -1.94
N VAL A 24 1.95 -7.99 -1.53
CA VAL A 24 1.49 -7.03 -0.52
C VAL A 24 2.17 -7.30 0.81
N GLY A 25 2.32 -8.57 1.23
CA GLY A 25 2.98 -8.93 2.48
C GLY A 25 4.43 -8.41 2.57
N PRO A 26 5.32 -8.76 1.62
CA PRO A 26 6.67 -8.23 1.58
C PRO A 26 6.72 -6.70 1.45
N ALA A 27 5.85 -6.08 0.65
CA ALA A 27 5.82 -4.64 0.50
C ALA A 27 5.38 -3.92 1.79
N SER A 28 4.41 -4.46 2.53
CA SER A 28 4.05 -3.96 3.86
C SER A 28 5.19 -4.14 4.87
N GLY A 29 5.91 -5.26 4.83
CA GLY A 29 7.12 -5.46 5.63
C GLY A 29 8.21 -4.44 5.31
N ALA A 30 8.42 -4.14 4.03
CA ALA A 30 9.35 -3.10 3.58
C ALA A 30 8.96 -1.71 4.10
N LEU A 31 7.67 -1.37 4.16
CA LEU A 31 7.20 -0.11 4.76
C LEU A 31 7.50 -0.03 6.26
N CYS A 32 7.29 -1.11 7.02
CA CYS A 32 7.68 -1.16 8.43
C CYS A 32 9.21 -1.00 8.60
N GLY A 33 10.00 -1.61 7.72
CA GLY A 33 11.46 -1.46 7.69
C GLY A 33 11.90 -0.03 7.37
N ALA A 34 11.28 0.60 6.35
CA ALA A 34 11.50 2.01 6.03
C ALA A 34 11.22 2.91 7.23
N PHE A 35 10.09 2.69 7.91
CA PHE A 35 9.75 3.46 9.11
C PHE A 35 10.82 3.33 10.20
N ALA A 36 11.28 2.11 10.48
CA ALA A 36 12.34 1.89 11.46
C ALA A 36 13.66 2.59 11.07
N LEU A 37 14.02 2.57 9.78
CA LEU A 37 15.19 3.27 9.25
C LEU A 37 15.06 4.79 9.37
N ILE A 38 13.88 5.35 9.08
CA ILE A 38 13.60 6.79 9.22
C ILE A 38 13.74 7.23 10.68
N GLN A 39 13.28 6.42 11.64
CA GLN A 39 13.37 6.73 13.07
C GLN A 39 14.75 6.47 13.70
N SER A 40 15.72 5.98 12.93
CA SER A 40 17.06 5.70 13.45
C SER A 40 17.92 6.95 13.66
N ASP A 41 17.44 8.14 13.23
CA ASP A 41 18.13 9.44 13.29
C ASP A 41 19.58 9.41 12.78
N ASN A 42 19.87 8.49 11.86
CA ASN A 42 21.17 8.34 11.23
C ASN A 42 21.19 9.02 9.86
N GLU A 43 22.20 9.84 9.60
CA GLU A 43 22.33 10.67 8.39
C GLU A 43 22.29 9.88 7.08
N LEU A 44 22.65 8.59 7.08
CA LEU A 44 22.59 7.70 5.92
C LEU A 44 21.35 6.81 5.92
N ALA A 45 20.95 6.30 7.08
CA ALA A 45 19.85 5.34 7.17
C ALA A 45 18.47 6.02 7.02
N SER A 46 18.30 7.24 7.52
CA SER A 46 17.04 7.98 7.39
C SER A 46 16.67 8.32 5.93
N PRO A 47 17.57 8.85 5.07
CA PRO A 47 17.26 9.06 3.66
C PRO A 47 17.11 7.73 2.88
N ALA A 48 17.85 6.68 3.24
CA ALA A 48 17.64 5.36 2.66
C ALA A 48 16.26 4.77 3.00
N GLY A 49 15.80 4.97 4.25
CA GLY A 49 14.46 4.63 4.70
C GLY A 49 13.37 5.36 3.92
N LEU A 50 13.54 6.67 3.67
CA LEU A 50 12.63 7.46 2.82
C LEU A 50 12.56 6.93 1.39
N ALA A 51 13.70 6.64 0.76
CA ALA A 51 13.75 6.10 -0.59
C ALA A 51 13.05 4.72 -0.67
N LEU A 52 13.32 3.85 0.31
CA LEU A 52 12.69 2.53 0.40
C LEU A 52 11.18 2.63 0.63
N GLY A 53 10.73 3.55 1.49
CA GLY A 53 9.32 3.84 1.74
C GLY A 53 8.61 4.38 0.49
N ALA A 54 9.23 5.31 -0.24
CA ALA A 54 8.68 5.84 -1.48
C ALA A 54 8.56 4.76 -2.57
N VAL A 55 9.58 3.92 -2.75
CA VAL A 55 9.53 2.82 -3.73
C VAL A 55 8.46 1.80 -3.35
N ALA A 56 8.37 1.41 -2.08
CA ALA A 56 7.38 0.44 -1.61
C ALA A 56 5.93 0.97 -1.77
N THR A 57 5.68 2.24 -1.46
CA THR A 57 4.35 2.85 -1.62
C THR A 57 3.95 2.98 -3.09
N LEU A 58 4.85 3.41 -3.97
CA LEU A 58 4.61 3.46 -5.41
C LEU A 58 4.38 2.07 -6.01
N ALA A 59 5.14 1.07 -5.59
CA ALA A 59 5.00 -0.32 -6.03
C ALA A 59 3.64 -0.91 -5.61
N LEU A 60 3.20 -0.64 -4.37
CA LEU A 60 1.86 -1.00 -3.90
C LEU A 60 0.75 -0.29 -4.68
N GLY A 61 0.90 1.02 -4.90
CA GLY A 61 -0.07 1.81 -5.66
C GLY A 61 -0.21 1.32 -7.10
N TYR A 62 0.90 1.05 -7.78
CA TYR A 62 0.90 0.47 -9.13
C TYR A 62 0.20 -0.89 -9.16
N GLN A 63 0.50 -1.76 -8.18
CA GLN A 63 -0.15 -3.06 -8.12
C GLN A 63 -1.66 -2.94 -7.95
N TYR A 64 -2.12 -2.10 -7.01
CA TYR A 64 -3.55 -1.94 -6.77
C TYR A 64 -4.27 -1.23 -7.93
N ALA A 65 -3.61 -0.28 -8.61
CA ALA A 65 -4.13 0.34 -9.82
C ALA A 65 -4.30 -0.68 -10.96
N LYS A 66 -3.25 -1.50 -11.21
CA LYS A 66 -3.32 -2.60 -12.18
C LYS A 66 -4.48 -3.56 -11.86
N ARG A 67 -4.64 -3.92 -10.58
CA ARG A 67 -5.71 -4.81 -10.13
C ARG A 67 -7.09 -4.19 -10.24
N PHE A 68 -7.22 -2.88 -10.04
CA PHE A 68 -8.46 -2.15 -10.28
C PHE A 68 -8.89 -2.22 -11.75
N ASP A 69 -7.94 -2.01 -12.67
CA ASP A 69 -8.19 -2.06 -14.12
C ASP A 69 -8.53 -3.48 -14.58
N GLU A 70 -7.84 -4.48 -14.05
CA GLU A 70 -8.07 -5.91 -14.33
C GLU A 70 -9.39 -6.43 -13.76
N THR A 71 -9.98 -5.76 -12.76
CA THR A 71 -11.22 -6.21 -12.13
C THR A 71 -12.43 -5.82 -12.97
N PRO A 72 -13.27 -6.76 -13.44
CA PRO A 72 -14.46 -6.45 -14.23
C PRO A 72 -15.44 -5.52 -13.50
N ARG A 73 -16.14 -4.66 -14.24
CA ARG A 73 -17.15 -3.77 -13.67
C ARG A 73 -18.51 -4.48 -13.70
N ASN A 74 -18.97 -4.95 -12.54
CA ASN A 74 -20.33 -5.48 -12.40
C ASN A 74 -21.23 -4.42 -11.75
N PRO A 75 -22.19 -3.81 -12.48
CA PRO A 75 -23.11 -2.80 -11.93
C PRO A 75 -24.14 -3.38 -10.95
N LEU A 76 -24.28 -4.70 -10.86
CA LEU A 76 -25.24 -5.39 -10.00
C LEU A 76 -24.65 -5.81 -8.64
N GLU A 77 -23.33 -5.67 -8.43
CA GLU A 77 -22.66 -6.04 -7.18
C GLU A 77 -22.28 -4.81 -6.36
N TRP A 78 -22.82 -4.69 -5.15
CA TRP A 78 -22.47 -3.64 -4.18
C TRP A 78 -22.26 -4.21 -2.77
N PRO A 79 -21.11 -3.95 -2.11
CA PRO A 79 -19.88 -3.38 -2.66
C PRO A 79 -19.20 -4.35 -3.63
N GLY A 80 -18.92 -3.90 -4.85
CA GLY A 80 -18.36 -4.75 -5.90
C GLY A 80 -16.88 -5.10 -5.70
N PRO A 81 -16.34 -6.03 -6.52
CA PRO A 81 -14.98 -6.57 -6.41
C PRO A 81 -13.87 -5.52 -6.57
N ARG A 82 -14.20 -4.33 -7.09
CA ARG A 82 -13.26 -3.20 -7.19
C ARG A 82 -13.02 -2.47 -5.87
N LEU A 83 -13.79 -2.74 -4.81
CA LEU A 83 -13.66 -2.03 -3.54
C LEU A 83 -12.26 -2.19 -2.95
N MET A 84 -11.76 -3.42 -2.83
CA MET A 84 -10.44 -3.69 -2.25
C MET A 84 -9.28 -3.02 -3.01
N PRO A 85 -9.15 -3.15 -4.34
CA PRO A 85 -8.08 -2.45 -5.04
C PRO A 85 -8.24 -0.93 -4.99
N THR A 86 -9.47 -0.40 -4.97
CA THR A 86 -9.70 1.05 -4.77
C THR A 86 -9.19 1.54 -3.41
N LEU A 87 -9.50 0.81 -2.34
CA LEU A 87 -8.98 1.11 -1.01
C LEU A 87 -7.45 0.98 -0.98
N GLY A 88 -6.89 -0.04 -1.64
CA GLY A 88 -5.45 -0.22 -1.76
C GLY A 88 -4.74 0.95 -2.44
N VAL A 89 -5.31 1.49 -3.52
CA VAL A 89 -4.80 2.72 -4.17
C VAL A 89 -4.83 3.90 -3.19
N LEU A 90 -5.96 4.12 -2.50
CA LEU A 90 -6.07 5.21 -1.52
C LEU A 90 -5.05 5.08 -0.37
N PHE A 91 -4.88 3.86 0.18
CA PHE A 91 -3.89 3.61 1.23
C PHE A 91 -2.47 3.83 0.75
N SER A 92 -2.14 3.42 -0.47
CA SER A 92 -0.81 3.65 -1.04
C SER A 92 -0.50 5.15 -1.20
N LEU A 93 -1.51 5.95 -1.58
CA LEU A 93 -1.40 7.40 -1.66
C LEU A 93 -1.17 8.02 -0.27
N PHE A 94 -1.97 7.62 0.73
CA PHE A 94 -1.78 8.14 2.10
C PHE A 94 -0.43 7.76 2.68
N ALA A 95 0.02 6.52 2.46
CA ALA A 95 1.34 6.09 2.88
C ALA A 95 2.46 6.89 2.17
N PHE A 96 2.29 7.22 0.88
CA PHE A 96 3.22 8.08 0.17
C PHE A 96 3.26 9.49 0.77
N LEU A 97 2.10 10.10 1.02
CA LEU A 97 2.00 11.42 1.63
C LEU A 97 2.62 11.46 3.04
N ALA A 98 2.42 10.41 3.85
CA ALA A 98 3.05 10.28 5.15
C ALA A 98 4.59 10.20 5.06
N ASN A 99 5.13 9.54 4.02
CA ASN A 99 6.58 9.57 3.77
C ASN A 99 7.05 10.96 3.33
N VAL A 100 6.23 11.72 2.59
CA VAL A 100 6.57 13.08 2.17
C VAL A 100 6.61 14.04 3.36
N GLU A 101 5.75 13.88 4.36
CA GLU A 101 5.79 14.68 5.59
C GLU A 101 7.11 14.49 6.38
N ALA A 102 7.79 13.36 6.21
CA ALA A 102 9.09 13.13 6.84
C ALA A 102 10.27 13.81 6.10
N LEU A 103 10.08 14.31 4.86
CA LEU A 103 11.14 14.98 4.08
C LEU A 103 11.73 16.22 4.77
N PRO A 104 10.94 17.16 5.33
CA PRO A 104 11.48 18.33 6.02
C PRO A 104 12.40 17.97 7.19
N ARG A 105 12.05 16.93 7.95
CA ARG A 105 12.89 16.44 9.07
C ARG A 105 14.23 15.90 8.58
N VAL A 106 14.25 15.20 7.44
CA VAL A 106 15.47 14.59 6.90
C VAL A 106 16.33 15.59 6.09
N LEU A 107 15.71 16.53 5.38
CA LEU A 107 16.42 17.51 4.53
C LEU A 107 16.82 18.78 5.27
N SER A 108 16.13 19.13 6.36
CA SER A 108 16.42 20.30 7.20
C SER A 108 16.43 19.91 8.69
N PRO A 109 17.47 19.20 9.16
CA PRO A 109 17.58 18.83 10.58
C PRO A 109 17.71 20.04 11.54
N LEU A 110 17.86 21.26 11.02
CA LEU A 110 18.10 22.50 11.78
C LEU A 110 16.84 23.38 12.02
N ALA A 111 15.64 22.90 11.68
CA ALA A 111 14.38 23.67 11.84
C ALA A 111 13.62 23.40 13.15
N ILE A 112 14.28 22.81 14.16
CA ILE A 112 13.77 22.66 15.54
C ILE A 112 14.74 23.34 16.49
#